data_AF-A0A835P8I8-F1
#
_entry.id   AF-A0A835P8I8-F1
#
_cell.length_a   1.000
_cell.length_b   1.000
_cell.length_c   1.000
_cell.angle_alpha   90.00
_cell.angle_beta   90.00
_cell.angle_gamma   90.00
#
_symmetry.space_group_name_H-M   'P 1'
#
loop_
_entity.id
_entity.type
_entity.pdbx_description
1 polymer ?
#
loop_
_entity_poly.entity_id
_entity_poly.type
_entity_poly.pdbx_seq_one_letter_code
_entity_poly.pdbx_strand_id
1 'polypeptide(L)'
;MLIYPWLKHQWVPGPLILPAEVFKIGVTHYFSYLKAREELGYVPMVSPQEGLSMTIAYWKERKRREIDRPHILYWISIIAGMSALFYAAYLPLLQPLRWLNFLHLLVFRSLSNIRLVFWLAVAAHFGEAIYVLLKARRLDPANARGWFLQTVILGFPSTNLFNKRARQV
;
A
#
# COMPACT_ATOMS: atom_id res chain seq x y z
N MET A 1 15.34 4.67 -17.37
CA MET A 1 13.91 5.03 -17.47
C MET A 1 12.93 3.88 -17.24
N LEU A 2 13.33 2.59 -17.34
CA LEU A 2 12.43 1.43 -17.20
C LEU A 2 11.72 1.24 -15.84
N ILE A 3 12.26 1.75 -14.74
CA ILE A 3 11.76 1.51 -13.37
C ILE A 3 10.90 2.67 -12.84
N TYR A 4 10.89 3.81 -13.53
CA TYR A 4 10.19 5.02 -13.11
C TYR A 4 8.68 4.85 -12.84
N PRO A 5 7.92 4.04 -13.61
CA PRO A 5 6.50 3.78 -13.31
C PRO A 5 6.30 3.09 -11.96
N TRP A 6 7.24 2.24 -11.55
CA TRP A 6 7.18 1.46 -10.31
C TRP A 6 7.54 2.31 -9.08
N LEU A 7 8.43 3.28 -9.24
CA LEU A 7 8.84 4.26 -8.21
C LEU A 7 7.77 5.31 -7.90
N LYS A 8 6.81 5.55 -8.82
CA LYS A 8 5.73 6.54 -8.64
C LYS A 8 4.56 6.01 -7.78
N HIS A 9 4.58 4.74 -7.36
CA HIS A 9 3.50 4.13 -6.61
C HIS A 9 3.63 4.34 -5.10
N GLN A 10 2.49 4.48 -4.42
CA GLN A 10 2.36 4.79 -2.98
C GLN A 10 3.00 3.77 -2.01
N TRP A 11 3.45 2.62 -2.51
CA TRP A 11 4.11 1.54 -1.76
C TRP A 11 5.65 1.66 -1.66
N VAL A 12 6.25 2.58 -2.43
CA VAL A 12 7.66 2.99 -2.35
C VAL A 12 7.67 4.28 -1.51
N PRO A 13 8.59 4.47 -0.54
CA PRO A 13 8.72 5.76 0.13
C PRO A 13 8.78 6.84 -0.95
N GLY A 14 7.98 7.91 -0.78
CA GLY A 14 7.78 8.93 -1.80
C GLY A 14 9.10 9.43 -2.41
N PRO A 15 9.07 10.07 -3.59
CA PRO A 15 10.29 10.53 -4.25
C PRO A 15 11.18 11.21 -3.22
N LEU A 16 12.47 10.86 -3.21
CA LEU A 16 13.45 11.44 -2.28
C LEU A 16 13.51 12.93 -2.56
N ILE A 17 12.58 13.71 -1.98
CA ILE A 17 12.54 15.15 -2.15
C ILE A 17 13.77 15.65 -1.42
N LEU A 18 14.76 16.08 -2.19
CA LEU A 18 15.99 16.59 -1.61
C LEU A 18 15.66 17.91 -0.90
N PRO A 19 16.35 18.27 0.21
CA PRO A 19 16.18 19.58 0.83
C PRO A 19 16.30 20.73 -0.18
N ALA A 20 17.15 20.58 -1.20
CA ALA A 20 17.29 21.52 -2.30
C ALA A 20 16.02 21.65 -3.16
N GLU A 21 15.29 20.55 -3.39
CA GLU A 21 14.01 20.59 -4.10
C GLU A 21 12.94 21.26 -3.22
N VAL A 22 12.85 20.93 -1.93
CA VAL A 22 11.95 21.64 -0.98
C VAL A 22 12.23 23.14 -0.99
N PHE A 23 13.49 23.52 -0.91
CA PHE A 23 13.92 24.91 -0.90
C PHE A 23 13.59 25.63 -2.22
N LYS A 24 13.77 24.94 -3.35
CA LYS A 24 13.44 25.49 -4.67
C LYS A 24 11.95 25.79 -4.81
N ILE A 25 11.09 24.92 -4.30
CA ILE A 25 9.63 25.12 -4.37
C ILE A 25 9.16 26.19 -3.36
N GLY A 26 9.77 26.25 -2.18
CA GLY A 26 9.35 27.14 -1.08
C GLY A 26 9.90 28.57 -1.14
N VAL A 27 11.08 28.78 -1.74
CA VAL A 27 11.80 30.07 -1.68
C VAL A 27 11.95 30.74 -3.05
N THR A 28 12.25 29.99 -4.11
CA THR A 28 12.58 30.59 -5.42
C THR A 28 11.48 30.44 -6.47
N HIS A 29 10.53 29.52 -6.31
CA HIS A 29 9.41 29.29 -7.24
C HIS A 29 8.05 29.34 -6.54
N TYR A 30 7.74 30.44 -5.84
CA TYR A 30 6.33 30.71 -5.56
C TYR A 30 5.67 31.13 -6.87
N PHE A 31 4.67 30.38 -7.33
CA PHE A 31 3.91 30.68 -8.55
C PHE A 31 3.09 31.96 -8.32
N SER A 32 3.73 33.12 -8.45
CA SER A 32 3.07 34.43 -8.44
C SER A 32 2.68 34.80 -9.86
N TYR A 33 1.38 34.97 -10.07
CA TYR A 33 0.85 35.47 -11.34
C TYR A 33 0.99 37.00 -11.48
N LEU A 34 1.51 37.71 -10.45
CA LEU A 34 1.61 39.17 -10.46
C LEU A 34 2.48 39.67 -11.61
N LYS A 35 3.64 39.04 -11.82
CA LYS A 35 4.54 39.37 -12.94
C LYS A 35 3.86 39.14 -14.29
N ALA A 36 3.15 38.03 -14.45
CA ALA A 36 2.40 37.74 -15.68
C ALA A 36 1.26 38.75 -15.90
N ARG A 37 0.61 39.21 -14.83
CA ARG A 37 -0.41 40.26 -14.89
C ARG A 37 0.20 41.60 -15.32
N GLU A 38 1.35 41.98 -14.77
CA GLU A 38 2.02 43.26 -15.03
C GLU A 38 2.67 43.32 -16.42
N GLU A 39 3.36 42.24 -16.84
CA GLU A 39 4.10 42.23 -18.11
C GLU A 39 3.25 41.77 -19.31
N LEU A 40 2.27 40.90 -19.09
CA LEU A 40 1.50 40.26 -20.17
C LEU A 40 0.00 40.58 -20.12
N GLY A 41 -0.46 41.39 -19.16
CA GLY A 41 -1.89 41.66 -18.96
C GLY A 41 -2.70 40.41 -18.58
N TYR A 42 -2.03 39.36 -18.08
CA TYR A 42 -2.67 38.09 -17.75
C TYR A 42 -3.70 38.24 -16.63
N VAL A 43 -4.93 37.79 -16.87
CA VAL A 43 -5.99 37.68 -15.88
C VAL A 43 -6.35 36.19 -15.73
N PRO A 44 -6.21 35.59 -14.54
CA PRO A 44 -6.53 34.20 -14.34
C PRO A 44 -8.03 33.95 -14.49
N MET A 45 -8.40 32.84 -15.12
CA MET A 45 -9.81 32.44 -15.34
C MET A 45 -10.55 32.14 -14.02
N VAL A 46 -9.81 31.70 -13.00
CA VAL A 46 -10.31 31.39 -11.65
C VAL A 46 -9.40 32.01 -10.61
N SER A 47 -9.94 32.33 -9.43
CA SER A 47 -9.10 32.83 -8.34
C SER A 47 -8.09 31.77 -7.86
N PRO A 48 -6.92 32.15 -7.32
CA PRO A 48 -5.97 31.19 -6.76
C PRO A 48 -6.57 30.29 -5.68
N GLN A 49 -7.46 30.82 -4.84
CA GLN A 49 -8.16 30.08 -3.78
C GLN A 49 -9.10 29.03 -4.38
N GLU A 50 -9.85 29.42 -5.40
CA GLU A 50 -10.75 28.51 -6.13
C GLU A 50 -9.95 27.41 -6.84
N GLY A 51 -8.92 27.77 -7.61
CA GLY A 51 -8.06 26.81 -8.30
C GLY A 51 -7.39 25.82 -7.34
N LEU A 52 -6.92 26.28 -6.18
CA LEU A 52 -6.35 25.43 -5.14
C LEU A 52 -7.39 24.46 -4.57
N SER A 53 -8.57 24.95 -4.23
CA SER A 53 -9.64 24.12 -3.66
C SER A 53 -10.13 23.06 -4.65
N MET A 54 -10.29 23.41 -5.93
CA MET A 54 -10.63 22.47 -7.01
C MET A 54 -9.54 21.41 -7.19
N THR A 55 -8.27 21.83 -7.17
CA THR A 55 -7.12 20.90 -7.29
C THR A 55 -7.09 19.92 -6.11
N ILE A 56 -7.25 20.40 -4.88
CA ILE A 56 -7.31 19.55 -3.69
C ILE A 56 -8.51 18.59 -3.77
N ALA A 57 -9.69 19.08 -4.16
CA ALA A 57 -10.88 18.26 -4.30
C ALA A 57 -10.69 17.15 -5.37
N TYR A 58 -10.12 17.50 -6.52
CA TYR A 58 -9.77 16.56 -7.58
C TYR A 58 -8.84 15.45 -7.07
N TRP A 59 -7.76 15.81 -6.38
CA TRP A 59 -6.80 14.83 -5.85
C TRP A 59 -7.38 13.98 -4.73
N LYS A 60 -8.20 14.55 -3.84
CA LYS A 60 -8.92 13.78 -2.80
C LYS A 60 -9.87 12.76 -3.42
N GLU A 61 -10.67 13.17 -4.41
CA GLU A 61 -11.59 12.27 -5.09
C GLU A 61 -10.85 11.16 -5.85
N ARG A 62 -9.76 11.51 -6.55
CA ARG A 62 -8.90 10.54 -7.20
C ARG A 62 -8.33 9.54 -6.19
N LYS A 63 -7.80 10.02 -5.07
CA LYS A 63 -7.21 9.18 -4.01
C LYS A 63 -8.26 8.25 -3.37
N ARG A 64 -9.50 8.71 -3.19
CA ARG A 64 -10.62 7.90 -2.69
C ARG A 64 -10.96 6.72 -3.62
N ARG A 65 -10.73 6.84 -4.93
CA ARG A 65 -10.93 5.73 -5.88
C ARG A 65 -9.81 4.68 -5.85
N GLU A 66 -8.68 5.00 -5.22
CA GLU A 66 -7.55 4.09 -5.09
C GLU A 66 -7.60 3.36 -3.75
N ILE A 67 -7.10 2.11 -3.73
CA ILE A 67 -6.91 1.33 -2.51
C ILE A 67 -5.51 1.61 -1.97
N ASP A 68 -5.42 1.91 -0.68
CA ASP A 68 -4.13 2.08 -0.02
C ASP A 68 -3.43 0.73 0.12
N ARG A 69 -2.17 0.68 -0.31
CA ARG A 69 -1.36 -0.54 -0.36
C ARG A 69 -0.31 -0.56 0.75
N PRO A 70 -0.08 -1.71 1.40
CA PRO A 70 1.03 -1.86 2.33
C PRO A 70 2.37 -1.65 1.63
N HIS A 71 3.37 -1.25 2.42
CA HIS A 71 4.74 -1.10 1.98
C HIS A 71 5.26 -2.40 1.32
N ILE A 72 6.12 -2.28 0.30
CA ILE A 72 6.61 -3.43 -0.49
C ILE A 72 7.28 -4.52 0.37
N LEU A 73 7.92 -4.14 1.49
CA LEU A 73 8.53 -5.11 2.40
C LEU A 73 7.49 -6.06 3.02
N TYR A 74 6.26 -5.62 3.28
CA TYR A 74 5.19 -6.50 3.73
C TYR A 74 4.78 -7.49 2.65
N TRP A 75 4.69 -7.05 1.40
CA TRP A 75 4.41 -7.94 0.27
C TRP A 75 5.45 -9.05 0.15
N ILE A 76 6.73 -8.67 0.15
CA ILE A 76 7.84 -9.63 0.00
C ILE A 76 7.87 -10.59 1.19
N SER A 77 7.85 -10.07 2.41
CA SER A 77 7.96 -10.90 3.62
C SER A 77 6.78 -11.86 3.79
N ILE A 78 5.55 -11.42 3.53
CA ILE A 78 4.35 -12.27 3.70
C ILE A 78 4.25 -13.31 2.59
N ILE A 79 4.47 -12.93 1.33
CA ILE A 79 4.44 -13.90 0.22
C ILE A 79 5.55 -14.93 0.39
N ALA A 80 6.78 -14.48 0.70
CA ALA A 80 7.90 -15.40 0.93
C ALA A 80 7.64 -16.28 2.15
N GLY A 81 7.15 -15.72 3.26
CA GLY A 81 6.85 -16.45 4.49
C GLY A 81 5.77 -17.51 4.30
N MET A 82 4.62 -17.14 3.71
CA MET A 82 3.54 -18.09 3.43
C MET A 82 3.95 -19.16 2.42
N SER A 83 4.74 -18.81 1.40
CA SER A 83 5.26 -19.78 0.43
C SER A 83 6.26 -20.74 1.07
N ALA A 84 7.16 -20.24 1.91
CA ALA A 84 8.14 -21.07 2.61
C ALA A 84 7.46 -22.01 3.61
N LEU A 85 6.42 -21.53 4.31
CA LEU A 85 5.63 -22.32 5.23
C LEU A 85 4.83 -23.41 4.51
N PHE A 86 4.18 -23.08 3.38
CA PHE A 86 3.50 -24.07 2.53
C PHE A 86 4.47 -25.12 2.00
N TYR A 87 5.62 -24.69 1.49
CA TYR A 87 6.68 -25.58 1.00
C TYR A 87 7.12 -26.56 2.09
N ALA A 88 7.47 -26.06 3.28
CA ALA A 88 7.93 -26.91 4.38
C ALA A 88 6.84 -27.85 4.93
N ALA A 89 5.56 -27.48 4.78
CA ALA A 89 4.44 -28.26 5.28
C ALA A 89 4.02 -29.43 4.37
N TYR A 90 4.10 -29.24 3.04
CA TYR A 90 3.42 -30.09 2.07
C TYR A 90 4.27 -30.57 0.90
N LEU A 91 5.32 -29.85 0.53
CA LEU A 91 6.12 -30.20 -0.65
C LEU A 91 7.25 -31.17 -0.29
N PRO A 92 7.64 -32.05 -1.21
CA PRO A 92 8.77 -32.93 -1.00
C PRO A 92 10.06 -32.13 -0.87
N LEU A 93 11.07 -32.74 -0.24
CA LEU A 93 12.37 -32.11 -0.05
C LEU A 93 13.04 -31.81 -1.39
N LEU A 94 13.09 -30.53 -1.74
CA LEU A 94 13.88 -30.03 -2.87
C LEU A 94 15.29 -29.68 -2.37
N GLN A 95 16.30 -30.33 -2.95
CA GLN A 95 17.71 -30.21 -2.51
C GLN A 95 18.19 -28.76 -2.34
N PRO A 96 17.96 -27.81 -3.28
CA PRO A 96 18.41 -26.42 -3.13
C PRO A 96 17.77 -25.67 -1.95
N LEU A 97 16.58 -26.10 -1.53
CA LEU A 97 15.78 -25.45 -0.48
C LEU A 97 15.75 -26.27 0.82
N ARG A 98 16.62 -27.29 0.95
CA ARG A 98 16.67 -28.16 2.14
C ARG A 98 16.88 -27.38 3.44
N TRP A 99 17.64 -26.29 3.40
CA TRP A 99 17.88 -25.43 4.55
C TRP A 99 16.60 -24.80 5.11
N LEU A 100 15.59 -24.51 4.27
CA LEU A 100 14.29 -23.99 4.72
C LEU A 100 13.56 -25.02 5.58
N ASN A 101 13.56 -26.29 5.18
CA ASN A 101 12.94 -27.36 5.97
C ASN A 101 13.60 -27.50 7.34
N PHE A 102 14.94 -27.47 7.40
CA PHE A 102 15.67 -27.50 8.67
C PHE A 102 15.34 -26.29 9.55
N LEU A 103 15.29 -25.09 8.98
CA LEU A 103 14.93 -23.88 9.71
C LEU A 103 13.51 -23.98 10.30
N HIS A 104 12.53 -24.44 9.52
CA HIS A 104 11.16 -24.62 10.00
C HIS A 104 11.08 -25.70 11.07
N LEU A 105 11.76 -26.84 10.91
CA LEU A 105 11.79 -27.88 11.92
C LEU A 105 12.53 -27.45 13.19
N LEU A 106 13.57 -26.62 13.09
CA LEU A 106 14.26 -26.07 14.24
C LEU A 106 13.32 -25.19 15.08
N VAL A 107 12.52 -24.35 14.43
CA VAL A 107 11.59 -23.42 15.08
C VAL A 107 10.33 -24.13 15.57
N PHE A 108 9.66 -24.87 14.70
CA PHE A 108 8.33 -25.46 14.94
C PHE A 108 8.38 -26.90 15.49
N ARG A 109 9.56 -27.52 15.54
CA ARG A 109 9.86 -28.84 16.14
C ARG A 109 9.25 -30.07 15.46
N SER A 110 8.17 -29.94 14.71
CA SER A 110 7.53 -31.06 14.03
C SER A 110 6.79 -30.62 12.76
N LEU A 111 6.61 -31.55 11.82
CA LEU A 111 5.85 -31.31 10.60
C LEU A 111 4.36 -30.99 10.89
N SER A 112 3.79 -31.64 11.91
CA SER A 112 2.42 -31.38 12.36
C SER A 112 2.25 -29.93 12.84
N ASN A 113 3.21 -29.41 13.59
CA ASN A 113 3.18 -28.02 14.04
C ASN A 113 3.29 -27.04 12.87
N ILE A 114 4.18 -27.31 11.90
CA ILE A 114 4.31 -26.48 10.68
C ILE A 114 2.97 -26.42 9.93
N ARG A 115 2.31 -27.57 9.74
CA ARG A 115 0.98 -27.65 9.09
C ARG A 115 -0.09 -26.91 9.87
N LEU A 116 -0.11 -27.06 11.19
CA LEU A 116 -1.03 -26.35 12.07
C LEU A 116 -0.85 -24.83 11.94
N VAL A 117 0.38 -24.34 12.04
CA VAL A 117 0.71 -22.92 11.89
C VAL A 117 0.31 -22.40 10.51
N PHE A 118 0.53 -23.19 9.44
CA PHE A 118 0.05 -22.83 8.10
C PHE A 118 -1.46 -22.63 8.06
N TRP A 119 -2.24 -23.58 8.57
CA TRP A 119 -3.69 -23.46 8.59
C TRP A 119 -4.19 -22.32 9.47
N LEU A 120 -3.56 -22.08 10.62
CA LEU A 120 -3.89 -20.94 11.47
C LEU A 120 -3.59 -19.61 10.77
N ALA A 121 -2.46 -19.51 10.05
CA ALA A 121 -2.12 -18.32 9.27
C ALA A 121 -3.13 -18.08 8.13
N VAL A 122 -3.47 -19.11 7.37
CA VAL A 122 -4.51 -19.02 6.33
C VAL A 122 -5.84 -18.60 6.92
N ALA A 123 -6.28 -19.23 8.02
CA ALA A 123 -7.52 -18.88 8.71
C ALA A 123 -7.52 -17.43 9.19
N ALA A 124 -6.40 -16.94 9.72
CA ALA A 124 -6.26 -15.54 10.12
C ALA A 124 -6.41 -14.58 8.94
N HIS A 125 -5.73 -14.83 7.81
CA HIS A 125 -5.85 -14.01 6.60
C HIS A 125 -7.29 -13.94 6.08
N PHE A 126 -7.98 -15.08 6.01
CA PHE A 126 -9.38 -15.12 5.57
C PHE A 126 -10.32 -14.48 6.58
N GLY A 127 -10.13 -14.69 7.88
CA GLY A 127 -10.92 -14.07 8.94
C GLY A 127 -10.82 -12.54 8.91
N GLU A 128 -9.60 -12.02 8.79
CA GLU A 128 -9.35 -10.59 8.60
C GLU A 128 -9.97 -10.06 7.31
N ALA A 129 -9.85 -10.79 6.21
CA ALA A 129 -10.42 -10.37 4.94
C ALA A 129 -11.95 -10.30 4.99
N ILE A 130 -12.61 -11.27 5.64
CA ILE A 130 -14.07 -11.25 5.85
C ILE A 130 -14.45 -10.04 6.72
N TYR A 131 -13.74 -9.81 7.83
CA TYR A 131 -13.96 -8.62 8.68
C TYR A 131 -13.87 -7.32 7.86
N VAL A 132 -12.81 -7.17 7.06
CA VAL A 132 -12.60 -6.01 6.20
C VAL A 132 -13.70 -5.90 5.15
N LEU A 133 -14.09 -6.99 4.49
CA LEU A 133 -15.13 -6.98 3.46
C LEU A 133 -16.48 -6.52 4.01
N LEU A 134 -16.90 -7.05 5.16
CA LEU A 134 -18.17 -6.69 5.81
C LEU A 134 -18.21 -5.21 6.17
N LYS A 135 -17.09 -4.66 6.67
CA LYS A 135 -16.98 -3.25 7.04
C LYS A 135 -16.83 -2.34 5.81
N ALA A 136 -16.06 -2.76 4.81
CA ALA A 136 -15.82 -2.01 3.57
C ALA A 136 -17.09 -1.88 2.73
N ARG A 137 -17.99 -2.86 2.73
CA ARG A 137 -19.30 -2.74 2.05
C ARG A 137 -20.14 -1.55 2.56
N ARG A 138 -19.91 -1.09 3.79
CA ARG A 138 -20.61 0.06 4.38
C ARG A 138 -19.83 1.37 4.22
N LEU A 139 -18.51 1.33 4.42
CA LEU A 139 -17.67 2.54 4.47
C LEU A 139 -16.97 2.89 3.15
N ASP A 140 -16.70 1.89 2.30
CA ASP A 140 -15.99 2.06 1.02
C ASP A 140 -16.45 0.98 0.00
N PRO A 141 -17.75 0.99 -0.38
CA PRO A 141 -18.33 -0.06 -1.20
C PRO A 141 -17.66 -0.18 -2.57
N ALA A 142 -17.18 0.94 -3.13
CA ALA A 142 -16.49 0.98 -4.42
C ALA A 142 -15.21 0.13 -4.42
N ASN A 143 -14.51 0.05 -3.29
CA ASN A 143 -13.22 -0.63 -3.17
C ASN A 143 -13.28 -1.94 -2.36
N ALA A 144 -14.46 -2.33 -1.86
CA ALA A 144 -14.61 -3.44 -0.91
C ALA A 144 -13.98 -4.77 -1.40
N ARG A 145 -14.11 -5.08 -2.69
CA ARG A 145 -13.49 -6.28 -3.28
C ARG A 145 -11.96 -6.23 -3.27
N GLY A 146 -11.38 -5.08 -3.59
CA GLY A 146 -9.93 -4.95 -3.61
C GLY A 146 -9.34 -4.95 -2.20
N TRP A 147 -10.04 -4.35 -1.21
CA TRP A 147 -9.68 -4.48 0.20
C TRP A 147 -9.71 -5.93 0.68
N PHE A 148 -10.73 -6.70 0.29
CA PHE A 148 -10.81 -8.13 0.58
C PHE A 148 -9.62 -8.89 -0.02
N LEU A 149 -9.39 -8.77 -1.33
CA LEU A 149 -8.30 -9.50 -2.01
C LEU A 149 -6.93 -9.15 -1.44
N GLN A 150 -6.67 -7.87 -1.18
CA GLN A 150 -5.42 -7.43 -0.57
C GLN A 150 -5.23 -8.02 0.83
N THR A 151 -6.31 -8.15 1.61
CA THR A 151 -6.26 -8.70 2.97
C THR A 151 -6.14 -10.22 2.98
N VAL A 152 -6.72 -10.94 2.01
CA VAL A 152 -6.45 -12.39 1.83
C VAL A 152 -4.96 -12.62 1.62
N ILE A 153 -4.30 -11.78 0.82
CA ILE A 153 -2.87 -11.94 0.50
C ILE A 153 -1.98 -11.46 1.66
N LEU A 154 -2.28 -10.31 2.24
CA LEU A 154 -1.36 -9.61 3.15
C LEU A 154 -1.79 -9.61 4.61
N GLY A 155 -2.99 -10.09 4.94
CA GLY A 155 -3.51 -10.08 6.31
C GLY A 155 -3.43 -8.70 6.99
N PHE A 156 -2.93 -8.70 8.22
CA PHE A 156 -2.98 -7.59 9.16
C PHE A 156 -2.49 -6.24 8.60
N PRO A 157 -1.36 -6.13 7.87
CA PRO A 157 -0.97 -4.88 7.21
C PRO A 157 -2.07 -4.24 6.36
N SER A 158 -2.82 -5.02 5.59
CA SER A 158 -3.95 -4.52 4.80
C SER A 158 -5.10 -4.07 5.71
N THR A 159 -5.43 -4.88 6.72
CA THR A 159 -6.46 -4.57 7.73
C THR A 159 -6.16 -3.27 8.47
N ASN A 160 -4.91 -3.02 8.84
CA ASN A 160 -4.49 -1.80 9.51
C ASN A 160 -4.69 -0.56 8.61
N LEU A 161 -4.32 -0.64 7.32
CA LEU A 161 -4.56 0.45 6.37
C LEU A 161 -6.05 0.73 6.19
N PHE A 162 -6.86 -0.32 6.04
CA PHE A 162 -8.30 -0.18 5.96
C PHE A 162 -8.87 0.49 7.21
N ASN A 163 -8.44 0.08 8.40
CA ASN A 163 -8.90 0.68 9.66
C ASN A 163 -8.48 2.15 9.80
N LYS A 164 -7.30 2.54 9.30
CA LYS A 164 -6.90 3.96 9.26
C LYS A 164 -7.82 4.77 8.34
N ARG A 165 -8.14 4.24 7.16
CA ARG A 165 -9.07 4.88 6.22
C ARG A 165 -10.49 4.97 6.78
N ALA A 166 -10.96 3.92 7.43
CA ALA A 166 -12.27 3.88 8.06
C ALA A 166 -12.45 4.88 9.21
N ARG A 167 -11.37 5.47 9.75
CA ARG A 167 -11.43 6.57 10.74
C ARG A 167 -11.53 7.96 10.10
N GLN A 168 -11.28 8.05 8.80
CA GLN A 168 -11.28 9.30 8.03
C GLN A 168 -12.59 9.52 7.25
N VAL A 169 -13.42 8.47 7.16
CA VAL A 169 -14.79 8.50 6.63
C VAL A 169 -15.74 8.73 7.79
#